data_AF-A0A6J4U9P3-F1
#
_entry.id   AF-A0A6J4U9P3-F1
#
_cell.length_a   1.000
_cell.length_b   1.000
_cell.length_c   1.000
_cell.angle_alpha   90.00
_cell.angle_beta   90.00
_cell.angle_gamma   90.00
#
_symmetry.space_group_name_H-M   'P 1'
#
loop_
_entity.id
_entity.type
_entity.pdbx_description
1 polymer ?
#
loop_
_entity_poly.entity_id
_entity_poly.type
_entity_poly.pdbx_seq_one_letter_code
_entity_poly.pdbx_strand_id
1 'polypeptide(L)'
;MAYYWNEAYRDDLVIVYENPTVFDRAWIVHDVRPAMDGQELQLLNSRQVDGRVTAFVDGPLPEVAPPAGSGPGDKVVVTRTEPERIELRAESSAPGLLVLSEVYAEGWTATVDGERVEVLRTNHALRGVPLPAGEHEVVVTYEPESLRIGLWSTGLASVAMLGIWGWALIDWRRRGWARRGIPPHREATDAAYRGLPTE
;
A
#
# COMPACT_ATOMS: atom_id res chain seq x y z
N MET A 1 -13.07 17.78 -36.22
CA MET A 1 -12.83 18.92 -35.30
C MET A 1 -11.34 18.98 -35.03
N ALA A 2 -10.68 20.08 -35.36
CA ALA A 2 -9.27 20.28 -35.02
C ALA A 2 -9.17 20.56 -33.52
N TYR A 3 -8.41 19.75 -32.78
CA TYR A 3 -8.15 19.97 -31.37
C TYR A 3 -7.25 21.20 -31.23
N TYR A 4 -7.78 22.30 -30.70
CA TYR A 4 -6.96 23.42 -30.23
C TYR A 4 -6.37 23.02 -28.88
N TRP A 5 -5.25 22.29 -28.93
CA TRP A 5 -4.41 22.14 -27.75
C TRP A 5 -3.73 23.48 -27.50
N ASN A 6 -3.92 24.06 -26.32
CA ASN A 6 -3.26 25.30 -25.95
C ASN A 6 -1.80 24.99 -25.68
N GLU A 7 -0.89 25.64 -26.41
CA GLU A 7 0.54 25.54 -26.12
C GLU A 7 0.82 26.25 -24.79
N ALA A 8 1.28 25.48 -23.81
CA ALA A 8 1.63 25.99 -22.48
C ALA A 8 3.08 26.46 -22.43
N TYR A 9 3.97 25.81 -23.19
CA TYR A 9 5.40 26.10 -23.23
C TYR A 9 6.04 25.55 -24.51
N ARG A 10 7.09 26.22 -24.99
CA ARG A 10 7.92 25.76 -26.11
C ARG A 10 9.36 26.23 -25.94
N ASP A 11 10.29 25.33 -26.21
CA ASP A 11 11.70 25.64 -26.50
C ASP A 11 12.17 24.90 -27.76
N ASP A 12 13.49 24.90 -28.02
CA ASP A 12 14.09 24.27 -29.20
C ASP A 12 13.99 22.73 -29.21
N LEU A 13 13.67 22.10 -28.07
CA LEU A 13 13.64 20.64 -27.90
C LEU A 13 12.23 20.10 -27.60
N VAL A 14 11.38 20.88 -26.93
CA VAL A 14 10.11 20.42 -26.37
C VAL A 14 8.99 21.43 -26.59
N ILE A 15 7.79 20.91 -26.87
CA ILE A 15 6.54 21.66 -26.86
C ILE A 15 5.62 20.99 -25.84
N VAL A 16 5.10 21.77 -24.89
CA VAL A 16 4.15 21.31 -23.88
C VAL A 16 2.78 21.88 -24.24
N TYR A 17 1.78 21.01 -24.26
CA TYR A 17 0.39 21.38 -24.48
C TYR A 17 -0.42 21.18 -23.20
N GLU A 18 -1.30 22.13 -22.91
CA GLU A 18 -2.29 22.00 -21.85
C GLU A 18 -3.48 21.15 -22.34
N ASN A 19 -3.94 20.22 -21.49
CA ASN A 19 -5.18 19.50 -21.69
C ASN A 19 -6.29 20.09 -20.79
N PRO A 20 -7.10 21.04 -21.29
CA PRO A 20 -8.17 21.64 -20.50
C PRO A 20 -9.35 20.69 -20.26
N THR A 21 -9.35 19.52 -20.89
CA THR A 21 -10.44 18.52 -20.82
C THR A 21 -10.12 17.35 -19.90
N VAL A 22 -9.05 17.45 -19.10
CA VAL A 22 -8.70 16.45 -18.10
C VAL A 22 -9.80 16.32 -17.05
N PHE A 23 -9.90 15.14 -16.43
CA PHE A 23 -10.79 14.92 -15.30
C PHE A 23 -10.09 15.41 -14.04
N ASP A 24 -10.88 15.74 -13.01
CA ASP A 24 -10.30 15.95 -11.69
C ASP A 24 -9.61 14.67 -11.22
N ARG A 25 -8.62 14.81 -10.32
CA ARG A 25 -7.91 13.64 -9.77
C ARG A 25 -8.84 12.70 -9.01
N ALA A 26 -9.93 13.23 -8.47
CA ALA A 26 -11.00 12.46 -7.87
C ALA A 26 -12.34 13.19 -8.04
N TRP A 27 -13.41 12.43 -8.25
CA TRP A 27 -14.78 12.94 -8.42
C TRP A 27 -15.80 11.93 -7.89
N ILE A 28 -17.03 12.36 -7.65
CA ILE A 28 -18.12 11.48 -7.17
C ILE A 28 -19.07 11.18 -8.34
N VAL A 29 -19.55 9.95 -8.39
CA VAL A 29 -20.62 9.53 -9.31
C VAL A 29 -21.77 8.88 -8.55
N HIS A 30 -22.97 9.00 -9.12
CA HIS A 30 -24.19 8.41 -8.58
C HIS A 30 -24.83 7.38 -9.52
N ASP A 31 -24.32 7.22 -10.74
CA ASP A 31 -24.67 6.13 -11.66
C ASP A 31 -23.53 5.11 -11.67
N VAL A 32 -23.72 3.99 -10.97
CA VAL A 32 -22.76 2.90 -10.91
C VAL A 32 -23.35 1.66 -11.56
N ARG A 33 -22.60 1.09 -12.49
CA ARG A 33 -23.00 -0.08 -13.29
C ARG A 33 -21.98 -1.20 -13.11
N PRO A 34 -22.38 -2.47 -13.27
CA PRO A 34 -21.42 -3.56 -13.25
C PRO A 34 -20.48 -3.46 -14.47
N ALA A 35 -19.21 -3.78 -14.27
CA ALA A 35 -18.24 -3.90 -15.35
C ALA A 35 -18.62 -5.02 -16.34
N MET A 36 -18.11 -4.91 -17.57
CA MET A 36 -18.51 -5.73 -18.71
C MET A 36 -17.29 -6.39 -19.36
N ASP A 37 -16.44 -7.02 -18.55
CA ASP A 37 -15.24 -7.75 -18.99
C ASP A 37 -14.36 -6.96 -20.00
N GLY A 38 -14.18 -5.65 -19.77
CA GLY A 38 -13.37 -4.77 -20.62
C GLY A 38 -14.15 -3.99 -21.67
N GLN A 39 -15.42 -4.34 -21.97
CA GLN A 39 -16.25 -3.60 -22.93
C GLN A 39 -16.58 -2.18 -22.43
N GLU A 40 -16.57 -1.96 -21.12
CA GLU A 40 -16.74 -0.64 -20.52
C GLU A 40 -15.70 0.37 -21.03
N LEU A 41 -14.46 -0.07 -21.29
CA LEU A 41 -13.41 0.78 -21.86
C LEU A 41 -13.80 1.29 -23.25
N GLN A 42 -14.43 0.46 -24.06
CA GLN A 42 -14.84 0.86 -25.40
C GLN A 42 -15.96 1.90 -25.34
N LEU A 43 -16.89 1.77 -24.39
CA LEU A 43 -17.96 2.75 -24.17
C LEU A 43 -17.43 4.08 -23.65
N LEU A 44 -16.51 4.05 -22.68
CA LEU A 44 -15.85 5.22 -22.13
C LEU A 44 -14.98 5.92 -23.18
N ASN A 45 -14.19 5.17 -23.96
CA ASN A 45 -13.30 5.72 -24.99
C ASN A 45 -14.09 6.27 -26.19
N SER A 46 -15.18 5.61 -26.59
CA SER A 46 -16.08 6.11 -27.64
C SER A 46 -16.97 7.27 -27.19
N ARG A 47 -16.91 7.66 -25.90
CA ARG A 47 -17.74 8.69 -25.26
C ARG A 47 -19.24 8.45 -25.39
N GLN A 48 -19.66 7.20 -25.58
CA GLN A 48 -21.08 6.83 -25.47
C GLN A 48 -21.58 6.92 -24.03
N VAL A 49 -20.65 6.78 -23.07
CA VAL A 49 -20.87 6.98 -21.64
C VAL A 49 -19.86 8.00 -21.13
N ASP A 50 -20.33 8.98 -20.36
CA ASP A 50 -19.46 9.96 -19.72
C ASP A 50 -18.97 9.42 -18.36
N GLY A 51 -17.66 9.15 -18.29
CA GLY A 51 -17.01 8.67 -17.06
C GLY A 51 -17.04 9.66 -15.89
N ARG A 52 -17.42 10.93 -16.14
CA ARG A 52 -17.60 11.95 -15.08
C ARG A 52 -18.88 11.73 -14.27
N VAL A 53 -19.84 11.01 -14.84
CA VAL A 53 -21.19 10.84 -14.25
C VAL A 53 -21.51 9.37 -14.02
N THR A 54 -20.98 8.47 -14.86
CA THR A 54 -21.18 7.03 -14.76
C THR A 54 -19.87 6.32 -14.48
N ALA A 55 -19.86 5.37 -13.55
CA ALA A 55 -18.74 4.46 -13.34
C ALA A 55 -19.14 3.00 -13.50
N PHE A 56 -18.20 2.20 -13.99
CA PHE A 56 -18.31 0.75 -14.08
C PHE A 56 -17.49 0.10 -12.98
N VAL A 57 -18.06 -0.82 -12.19
CA VAL A 57 -17.40 -1.43 -11.03
C VAL A 57 -17.31 -2.94 -11.21
N ASP A 58 -16.12 -3.50 -10.94
CA ASP A 58 -15.92 -4.94 -10.79
C ASP A 58 -16.35 -5.39 -9.39
N GLY A 59 -17.22 -6.39 -9.30
CA GLY A 59 -17.66 -6.98 -8.02
C GLY A 59 -19.03 -6.49 -7.53
N PRO A 60 -19.29 -6.57 -6.21
CA PRO A 60 -20.55 -6.12 -5.62
C PRO A 60 -20.79 -4.63 -5.87
N LEU A 61 -22.00 -4.29 -6.31
CA LEU A 61 -22.35 -2.90 -6.54
C LEU A 61 -22.54 -2.17 -5.20
N PRO A 62 -21.94 -0.98 -5.02
CA PRO A 62 -22.16 -0.16 -3.85
C PRO A 62 -23.58 0.40 -3.84
N GLU A 63 -24.05 0.79 -2.66
CA GLU A 63 -25.29 1.56 -2.53
C GLU A 63 -25.07 2.97 -3.09
N VAL A 64 -25.83 3.32 -4.11
CA VAL A 64 -25.82 4.66 -4.73
C VAL A 64 -27.25 5.15 -4.91
N ALA A 65 -27.43 6.47 -4.81
CA ALA A 65 -28.71 7.11 -5.05
C ALA A 65 -28.53 8.38 -5.87
N PRO A 66 -29.50 8.74 -6.73
CA PRO A 66 -29.46 10.01 -7.43
C PRO A 66 -29.52 11.19 -6.42
N PRO A 67 -28.78 12.29 -6.67
CA PRO A 67 -28.83 13.48 -5.84
C PRO A 67 -30.25 14.02 -5.66
N ALA A 68 -30.63 14.35 -4.43
CA ALA A 68 -31.93 14.93 -4.12
C ALA A 68 -31.94 16.45 -4.41
N GLY A 69 -31.95 16.82 -5.70
CA GLY A 69 -32.19 18.19 -6.16
C GLY A 69 -30.97 19.13 -6.15
N SER A 70 -31.25 20.44 -6.35
CA SER A 70 -30.31 21.53 -6.64
C SER A 70 -29.45 22.00 -5.44
N GLY A 71 -28.97 21.08 -4.60
CA GLY A 71 -27.99 21.40 -3.56
C GLY A 71 -26.62 21.81 -4.15
N PRO A 72 -25.66 22.22 -3.31
CA PRO A 72 -24.27 22.29 -3.73
C PRO A 72 -23.89 20.93 -4.33
N GLY A 73 -23.38 20.94 -5.56
CA GLY A 73 -22.93 19.72 -6.21
C GLY A 73 -21.80 19.07 -5.42
N ASP A 74 -21.52 17.82 -5.75
CA ASP A 74 -20.46 17.05 -5.08
C ASP A 74 -19.11 17.76 -5.20
N LYS A 75 -18.29 17.62 -4.16
CA LYS A 75 -16.99 18.27 -4.10
C LYS A 75 -15.96 17.33 -3.51
N VAL A 76 -14.79 17.29 -4.14
CA VAL A 76 -13.67 16.49 -3.67
C VAL A 76 -12.41 17.33 -3.67
N VAL A 77 -11.69 17.31 -2.55
CA VAL A 77 -10.40 17.99 -2.40
C VAL A 77 -9.38 16.97 -1.93
N VAL A 78 -8.35 16.74 -2.73
CA VAL A 78 -7.19 15.95 -2.32
C VAL A 78 -6.35 16.81 -1.37
N THR A 79 -6.24 16.40 -0.10
CA THR A 79 -5.50 17.14 0.92
C THR A 79 -4.05 16.70 1.03
N ARG A 80 -3.77 15.41 0.74
CA ARG A 80 -2.41 14.85 0.76
C ARG A 80 -2.26 13.74 -0.27
N THR A 81 -1.08 13.66 -0.87
CA THR A 81 -0.73 12.59 -1.82
C THR A 81 0.69 12.10 -1.53
N GLU A 82 0.79 10.84 -1.17
CA GLU A 82 2.02 10.08 -0.95
C GLU A 82 1.93 8.77 -1.73
N PRO A 83 3.06 8.10 -2.01
CA PRO A 83 3.06 6.87 -2.83
C PRO A 83 2.13 5.78 -2.28
N GLU A 84 2.08 5.62 -0.96
CA GLU A 84 1.31 4.60 -0.25
C GLU A 84 0.02 5.13 0.38
N ARG A 85 -0.23 6.44 0.35
CA ARG A 85 -1.33 7.07 1.10
C ARG A 85 -1.88 8.30 0.41
N ILE A 86 -3.21 8.35 0.26
CA ILE A 86 -3.93 9.50 -0.30
C ILE A 86 -5.02 9.90 0.69
N GLU A 87 -5.07 11.19 1.01
CA GLU A 87 -6.09 11.76 1.90
C GLU A 87 -6.95 12.74 1.11
N LEU A 88 -8.26 12.63 1.27
CA LEU A 88 -9.25 13.44 0.57
C LEU A 88 -10.33 13.92 1.56
N ARG A 89 -10.88 15.10 1.28
CA ARG A 89 -12.17 15.53 1.83
C ARG A 89 -13.20 15.48 0.73
N ALA A 90 -14.32 14.81 0.99
CA ALA A 90 -15.41 14.64 0.05
C ALA A 90 -16.70 15.19 0.66
N GLU A 91 -17.46 15.95 -0.13
CA GLU A 91 -18.82 16.39 0.18
C GLU A 91 -19.72 15.72 -0.87
N SER A 92 -20.54 14.75 -0.45
CA SER A 92 -21.41 13.96 -1.32
C SER A 92 -22.88 14.30 -1.07
N SER A 93 -23.60 14.70 -2.10
CA SER A 93 -25.01 15.13 -2.02
C SER A 93 -25.99 13.96 -1.81
N ALA A 94 -25.59 12.75 -2.15
CA ALA A 94 -26.32 11.48 -1.96
C ALA A 94 -25.31 10.33 -1.74
N PRO A 95 -25.75 9.11 -1.40
CA PRO A 95 -24.88 7.94 -1.47
C PRO A 95 -24.31 7.80 -2.88
N GLY A 96 -23.00 7.61 -2.99
CA GLY A 96 -22.28 7.67 -4.25
C GLY A 96 -20.96 6.90 -4.21
N LEU A 97 -20.25 6.94 -5.33
CA LEU A 97 -18.94 6.34 -5.46
C LEU A 97 -17.91 7.42 -5.74
N LEU A 98 -16.95 7.57 -4.83
CA LEU A 98 -15.75 8.38 -5.07
C LEU A 98 -14.83 7.63 -6.03
N VAL A 99 -14.64 8.16 -7.22
CA VAL A 99 -13.70 7.65 -8.21
C VAL A 99 -12.38 8.40 -8.06
N LEU A 100 -11.27 7.67 -7.94
CA LEU A 100 -9.92 8.23 -7.93
C LEU A 100 -9.23 7.86 -9.25
N SER A 101 -8.60 8.83 -9.91
CA SER A 101 -7.80 8.66 -11.12
C SER A 101 -6.43 8.02 -10.82
N GLU A 102 -6.45 6.95 -10.03
CA GLU A 102 -5.27 6.22 -9.56
C GLU A 102 -5.43 4.74 -9.88
N VAL A 103 -4.35 4.09 -10.32
CA VAL A 103 -4.42 2.70 -10.81
C VAL A 103 -4.74 1.73 -9.67
N TYR A 104 -5.78 0.92 -9.83
CA TYR A 104 -6.15 -0.14 -8.89
C TYR A 104 -5.09 -1.25 -8.85
N ALA A 105 -4.86 -1.78 -7.66
CA ALA A 105 -4.09 -2.99 -7.41
C ALA A 105 -4.60 -3.69 -6.15
N GLU A 106 -4.32 -4.98 -6.01
CA GLU A 106 -4.58 -5.68 -4.75
C GLU A 106 -3.73 -5.10 -3.61
N GLY A 107 -4.32 -4.95 -2.42
CA GLY A 107 -3.66 -4.40 -1.23
C GLY A 107 -4.00 -2.94 -0.92
N TRP A 108 -4.77 -2.25 -1.76
CA TRP A 108 -5.35 -0.96 -1.39
C TRP A 108 -6.54 -1.15 -0.44
N THR A 109 -6.57 -0.36 0.63
CA THR A 109 -7.69 -0.25 1.57
C THR A 109 -8.11 1.20 1.70
N ALA A 110 -9.36 1.44 2.07
CA ALA A 110 -9.84 2.78 2.34
C ALA A 110 -10.53 2.84 3.69
N THR A 111 -10.52 4.03 4.29
CA THR A 111 -11.38 4.37 5.42
C THR A 111 -12.19 5.61 5.09
N VAL A 112 -13.47 5.60 5.45
CA VAL A 112 -14.38 6.74 5.41
C VAL A 112 -14.70 7.08 6.86
N ASP A 113 -14.31 8.27 7.31
CA ASP A 113 -14.45 8.73 8.70
C ASP A 113 -13.86 7.75 9.74
N GLY A 114 -12.77 7.07 9.35
CA GLY A 114 -12.09 6.07 10.17
C GLY A 114 -12.65 4.65 10.09
N GLU A 115 -13.82 4.46 9.46
CA GLU A 115 -14.39 3.13 9.24
C GLU A 115 -13.85 2.50 7.96
N ARG A 116 -13.39 1.25 8.04
CA ARG A 116 -12.80 0.55 6.89
C ARG A 116 -13.87 0.19 5.87
N VAL A 117 -13.61 0.57 4.62
CA VAL A 117 -14.43 0.23 3.45
C VAL A 117 -13.58 -0.44 2.38
N GLU A 118 -14.22 -1.24 1.53
CA GLU A 118 -13.55 -1.91 0.43
C GLU A 118 -13.24 -0.92 -0.70
N VAL A 119 -12.03 -1.01 -1.26
CA VAL A 119 -11.66 -0.28 -2.49
C VAL A 119 -12.08 -1.13 -3.67
N LEU A 120 -12.95 -0.58 -4.50
CA LEU A 120 -13.48 -1.25 -5.67
C LEU A 120 -12.64 -0.94 -6.91
N ARG A 121 -12.49 -1.92 -7.79
CA ARG A 121 -11.90 -1.67 -9.11
C ARG A 121 -12.96 -1.04 -10.00
N THR A 122 -12.66 0.14 -10.52
CA THR A 122 -13.62 1.03 -11.17
C THR A 122 -13.10 1.46 -12.53
N ASN A 123 -13.97 1.62 -13.53
CA ASN A 123 -13.62 2.04 -14.88
C ASN A 123 -12.39 1.28 -15.42
N HIS A 124 -12.42 -0.04 -15.26
CA HIS A 124 -11.39 -1.00 -15.64
C HIS A 124 -10.06 -0.95 -14.88
N ALA A 125 -9.59 0.23 -14.48
CA ALA A 125 -8.25 0.37 -13.87
C ALA A 125 -8.17 1.41 -12.76
N LEU A 126 -9.23 2.15 -12.51
CA LEU A 126 -9.29 3.18 -11.47
C LEU A 126 -9.77 2.59 -10.14
N ARG A 127 -9.68 3.38 -9.07
CA ARG A 127 -10.19 3.00 -7.74
C ARG A 127 -11.53 3.67 -7.47
N GLY A 128 -12.44 2.93 -6.85
CA GLY A 128 -13.70 3.42 -6.31
C GLY A 128 -13.77 3.24 -4.81
N VAL A 129 -14.28 4.23 -4.10
CA VAL A 129 -14.56 4.16 -2.65
C VAL A 129 -16.03 4.52 -2.44
N PRO A 130 -16.87 3.61 -1.93
CA PRO A 130 -18.27 3.92 -1.62
C PRO A 130 -18.35 5.01 -0.55
N LEU A 131 -19.21 6.00 -0.75
CA LEU A 131 -19.46 7.08 0.19
C LEU A 131 -20.95 7.17 0.55
N PRO A 132 -21.28 7.38 1.84
CA PRO A 132 -22.60 7.86 2.22
C PRO A 132 -22.83 9.30 1.71
N ALA A 133 -24.05 9.81 1.91
CA ALA A 133 -24.31 11.23 1.77
C ALA A 133 -23.73 12.00 2.96
N GLY A 134 -23.13 13.16 2.71
CA GLY A 134 -22.56 14.02 3.73
C GLY A 134 -21.12 14.45 3.45
N GLU A 135 -20.48 15.02 4.46
CA GLU A 135 -19.06 15.38 4.45
C GLU A 135 -18.24 14.25 5.06
N HIS A 136 -17.17 13.85 4.38
CA HIS A 136 -16.37 12.69 4.74
C HIS A 136 -14.87 12.98 4.63
N GLU A 137 -14.11 12.45 5.58
CA GLU A 137 -12.67 12.29 5.46
C GLU A 137 -12.36 10.89 4.91
N VAL A 138 -11.73 10.85 3.75
CA VAL A 138 -11.39 9.60 3.06
C VAL A 138 -9.89 9.41 3.05
N VAL A 139 -9.43 8.28 3.57
CA VAL A 139 -8.01 7.90 3.55
C VAL A 139 -7.86 6.60 2.81
N VAL A 140 -7.09 6.61 1.73
CA VAL A 140 -6.80 5.44 0.90
C VAL A 140 -5.34 5.05 1.13
N THR A 141 -5.09 3.84 1.62
CA THR A 141 -3.75 3.38 2.02
C THR A 141 -3.40 2.06 1.34
N TYR A 142 -2.15 1.92 0.89
CA TYR A 142 -1.62 0.70 0.31
C TYR A 142 -0.93 -0.17 1.36
N GLU A 143 -1.55 -1.31 1.68
CA GLU A 143 -1.07 -2.26 2.68
C GLU A 143 -1.12 -3.70 2.12
N PRO A 144 -0.20 -4.06 1.19
CA PRO A 144 -0.21 -5.38 0.57
C PRO A 144 0.17 -6.49 1.56
N GLU A 145 -0.48 -7.66 1.45
CA GLU A 145 -0.19 -8.81 2.31
C GLU A 145 1.26 -9.29 2.19
N SER A 146 1.87 -9.14 1.01
CA SER A 146 3.26 -9.51 0.73
C SER A 146 4.25 -8.78 1.65
N LEU A 147 3.97 -7.52 2.01
CA LEU A 147 4.81 -6.76 2.93
C LEU A 147 4.76 -7.37 4.35
N ARG A 148 3.57 -7.77 4.80
CA ARG A 148 3.40 -8.44 6.11
C ARG A 148 4.12 -9.79 6.12
N ILE A 149 4.00 -10.58 5.06
CA ILE A 149 4.69 -11.87 4.91
C ILE A 149 6.22 -11.67 4.88
N GLY A 150 6.69 -10.67 4.15
CA GLY A 150 8.11 -10.30 4.08
C GLY A 150 8.69 -9.92 5.44
N LEU A 151 7.94 -9.17 6.24
CA LEU A 151 8.35 -8.78 7.59
C LEU A 151 8.48 -9.99 8.52
N TRP A 152 7.48 -10.88 8.53
CA TRP A 152 7.52 -12.10 9.35
C TRP A 152 8.63 -13.05 8.96
N SER A 153 8.81 -13.29 7.65
CA SER A 153 9.86 -14.18 7.14
C SER A 153 11.26 -13.66 7.47
N THR A 154 11.51 -12.36 7.28
CA THR A 154 12.79 -11.71 7.63
C THR A 154 13.02 -11.75 9.14
N GLY A 155 12.00 -11.50 9.95
CA GLY A 155 12.08 -11.58 11.40
C GLY A 155 12.48 -12.98 11.88
N LEU A 156 11.81 -14.02 11.35
CA LEU A 156 12.11 -15.41 11.70
C LEU A 156 13.53 -15.83 11.27
N ALA A 157 13.95 -15.45 10.06
CA ALA A 157 15.30 -15.72 9.57
C ALA A 157 16.37 -15.04 10.45
N SER A 158 16.11 -13.80 10.87
CA SER A 158 17.02 -13.06 11.75
C SER A 158 17.16 -13.71 13.13
N VAL A 159 16.05 -14.17 13.72
CA VAL A 159 16.06 -14.90 15.01
C VAL A 159 16.81 -16.22 14.88
N ALA A 160 16.57 -16.99 13.81
CA ALA A 160 17.28 -18.24 13.56
C ALA A 160 18.78 -18.02 13.41
N MET A 161 19.18 -17.00 12.66
CA MET A 161 20.59 -16.62 12.49
C MET A 161 21.23 -16.28 13.83
N LEU A 162 20.62 -15.41 14.64
CA LEU A 162 21.13 -15.07 15.97
C LEU A 162 21.23 -16.30 16.89
N GLY A 163 20.28 -17.23 16.81
CA GLY A 163 20.31 -18.49 17.54
C GLY A 163 21.50 -19.38 17.16
N ILE A 164 21.80 -19.52 15.87
CA ILE A 164 22.95 -20.28 15.36
C ILE A 164 24.26 -19.62 15.82
N TRP A 165 24.38 -18.30 15.69
CA TRP A 165 25.55 -17.55 16.15
C TRP A 165 25.77 -17.66 17.66
N GLY A 166 24.70 -17.55 18.45
CA GLY A 166 24.75 -17.72 19.90
C GLY A 166 25.19 -19.14 20.30
N TRP A 167 24.64 -20.17 19.64
CA TRP A 167 25.02 -21.55 19.85
C TRP A 167 26.50 -21.79 19.51
N ALA A 168 26.95 -21.33 18.35
CA ALA A 168 28.34 -21.45 17.91
C ALA A 168 29.32 -20.76 18.87
N LEU A 169 28.96 -19.59 19.42
CA LEU A 169 29.76 -18.86 20.40
C LEU A 169 29.86 -19.62 21.74
N ILE A 170 28.75 -20.18 22.22
CA ILE A 170 28.72 -20.99 23.45
C ILE A 170 29.60 -22.23 23.27
N ASP A 171 29.45 -22.91 22.15
CA ASP A 171 30.20 -24.12 21.85
C ASP A 171 31.71 -23.84 21.66
N TRP A 172 32.08 -22.74 21.00
CA TRP A 172 33.46 -22.28 20.91
C TRP A 172 34.06 -22.01 22.30
N ARG A 173 33.32 -21.34 23.20
CA ARG A 173 33.77 -21.09 24.58
C ARG A 173 33.96 -22.39 25.36
N ARG A 174 33.04 -23.35 25.24
CA ARG A 174 33.14 -24.68 25.88
C ARG A 174 34.38 -25.44 25.39
N ARG A 175 34.64 -25.44 24.08
CA ARG A 175 35.80 -26.12 23.48
C ARG A 175 37.13 -25.40 23.79
N GLY A 176 37.13 -24.09 23.93
CA GLY A 176 38.32 -23.30 24.31
C GLY A 176 38.80 -23.56 25.75
N TRP A 177 37.90 -23.88 26.68
CA TRP A 177 38.25 -24.31 28.03
C TRP A 177 38.80 -25.74 28.08
N ALA A 178 38.28 -26.66 27.25
CA ALA A 178 38.80 -28.03 27.17
C ALA A 178 40.23 -28.11 26.58
N ARG A 179 40.65 -27.13 25.76
CA ARG A 179 42.00 -27.08 25.15
C ARG A 179 43.05 -26.38 26.01
N ARG A 180 42.66 -25.58 27.00
CA ARG A 180 43.59 -25.05 28.01
C ARG A 180 43.76 -26.10 29.10
N GLY A 181 44.57 -27.12 28.81
CA GLY A 181 44.96 -28.12 29.80
C GLY A 181 45.64 -27.46 30.99
N ILE A 182 44.89 -27.25 32.07
CA ILE A 182 45.46 -27.12 33.41
C ILE A 182 45.55 -28.56 33.93
N PRO A 183 46.75 -29.16 34.01
CA PRO A 183 46.86 -30.50 34.56
C PRO A 183 46.35 -30.50 36.01
N PRO A 184 45.68 -31.56 36.46
CA PRO A 184 45.21 -31.64 37.84
C PRO A 184 46.41 -31.51 38.79
N HIS A 185 46.29 -30.63 39.79
CA HIS A 185 47.31 -30.30 40.81
C HIS A 185 48.02 -31.51 41.44
N ARG A 186 47.44 -32.72 41.36
CA ARG A 186 48.01 -33.94 41.95
C ARG A 186 49.36 -34.34 41.37
N GLU A 187 49.62 -34.12 40.08
CA GLU A 187 50.90 -34.52 39.46
C GLU A 187 52.08 -33.61 39.82
N ALA A 188 51.82 -32.32 40.14
CA ALA A 188 52.88 -31.39 40.53
C ALA A 188 53.44 -31.68 41.93
N THR A 189 52.61 -32.18 42.85
CA THR A 189 53.05 -32.58 44.19
C THR A 189 53.88 -33.88 44.18
N ASP A 190 53.54 -34.86 43.35
CA ASP A 190 54.27 -36.14 43.31
C ASP A 190 55.67 -36.03 42.69
N ALA A 191 55.89 -35.07 41.79
CA ALA A 191 57.20 -34.80 41.21
C ALA A 191 58.14 -34.06 42.19
N ALA A 192 57.59 -33.21 43.08
CA ALA A 192 58.37 -32.45 44.04
C ALA A 192 58.91 -33.31 45.20
N TYR A 193 58.20 -34.37 45.60
CA TYR A 193 58.59 -35.24 46.71
C TYR A 193 59.53 -36.40 46.32
N ARG A 194 59.69 -36.70 45.02
CA ARG A 194 60.48 -37.84 44.54
C ARG A 194 62.00 -37.60 44.47
N GLY A 195 62.45 -36.40 44.84
CA GLY A 195 63.87 -35.97 44.78
C GLY A 195 64.54 -35.69 46.12
N LEU A 196 63.90 -35.96 47.26
CA LEU A 196 64.51 -35.76 48.57
C LEU A 196 65.34 -37.00 48.97
N PRO A 197 66.65 -36.86 49.23
CA PRO A 197 67.47 -37.96 49.73
C PRO A 197 66.98 -38.37 51.12
N THR A 198 66.66 -39.65 51.28
CA THR A 198 66.47 -40.28 52.59
C THR A 198 67.85 -40.54 53.17
N GLU A 199 68.14 -39.93 54.32
CA GLU A 199 69.32 -40.23 55.15
C GLU A 199 69.38 -41.70 55.59
#